data_AF-A0A8X6N4C7-F1
#
_entry.id   AF-A0A8X6N4C7-F1
#
_cell.length_a   1.000
_cell.length_b   1.000
_cell.length_c   1.000
_cell.angle_alpha   90.00
_cell.angle_beta   90.00
_cell.angle_gamma   90.00
#
_symmetry.space_group_name_H-M   'P 1'
#
loop_
_entity.id
_entity.type
_entity.pdbx_description
1 polymer ?
#
loop_
_entity_poly.entity_id
_entity_poly.type
_entity_poly.pdbx_seq_one_letter_code
_entity_poly.pdbx_strand_id
1 'polypeptide(L)'
;METSYDIINAKMYAENCALEYQYNKFLQSHPHIFRHCEINSRQATNDDYYIPPAIANQCKVVNIKFNETGCKKVACFPKKDNLQNCTNADNTTVISLGNQYTFACQPACSQISLDIDTEYRKGKCLM
;
A
#
# COMPACT_ATOMS: atom_id res chain seq x y z
N MET A 1 -23.57 7.73 -27.52
CA MET A 1 -22.21 8.27 -27.35
C MET A 1 -22.04 8.42 -25.85
N GLU A 2 -21.11 7.68 -25.25
CA GLU A 2 -20.83 7.84 -23.82
C GLU A 2 -20.10 9.16 -23.60
N THR A 3 -20.51 9.90 -22.59
CA THR A 3 -19.89 11.17 -22.24
C THR A 3 -18.60 10.91 -21.46
N SER A 4 -17.70 11.89 -21.41
CA SER A 4 -16.51 11.81 -20.56
C SER A 4 -16.86 11.59 -19.08
N TYR A 5 -18.04 12.03 -18.65
CA TYR A 5 -18.56 11.80 -17.31
C TYR A 5 -18.88 10.31 -17.06
N ASP A 6 -19.51 9.64 -18.01
CA ASP A 6 -19.86 8.21 -17.88
C ASP A 6 -18.61 7.34 -17.74
N ILE A 7 -17.59 7.64 -18.55
CA ILE A 7 -16.29 6.93 -18.54
C ILE A 7 -15.58 7.09 -17.19
N ILE A 8 -15.58 8.30 -16.62
CA ILE A 8 -14.94 8.57 -15.32
C ILE A 8 -15.63 7.78 -14.20
N ASN A 9 -16.96 7.78 -14.16
CA ASN A 9 -17.71 7.05 -13.14
C ASN A 9 -17.54 5.53 -13.27
N ALA A 10 -17.60 5.00 -14.49
CA ALA A 10 -17.34 3.59 -14.75
C ALA A 10 -15.93 3.17 -14.33
N LYS A 11 -14.93 4.04 -14.55
CA LYS A 11 -13.55 3.82 -14.10
C LYS A 11 -13.44 3.75 -12.58
N MET A 12 -14.02 4.70 -11.85
CA MET A 12 -13.98 4.70 -10.38
C MET A 12 -14.63 3.45 -9.78
N TYR A 13 -15.76 3.01 -10.34
CA TYR A 13 -16.38 1.75 -9.97
C TYR A 13 -15.43 0.56 -10.18
N ALA A 14 -14.86 0.45 -11.38
CA ALA A 14 -13.97 -0.66 -11.74
C ALA A 14 -12.70 -0.71 -10.87
N GLU A 15 -12.11 0.43 -10.52
CA GLU A 15 -10.94 0.51 -9.64
C GLU A 15 -11.22 -0.04 -8.25
N ASN A 16 -12.38 0.27 -7.67
CA ASN A 16 -12.76 -0.25 -6.36
C ASN A 16 -12.97 -1.76 -6.37
N CYS A 17 -13.62 -2.30 -7.41
CA CYS A 17 -13.75 -3.75 -7.59
C CYS A 17 -12.38 -4.43 -7.76
N ALA A 18 -11.48 -3.83 -8.54
CA ALA A 18 -10.14 -4.36 -8.78
C ALA A 18 -9.29 -4.39 -7.49
N LEU A 19 -9.36 -3.33 -6.67
CA LEU A 19 -8.68 -3.23 -5.38
C LEU A 19 -9.10 -4.36 -4.42
N GLU A 20 -10.41 -4.60 -4.28
CA GLU A 20 -10.93 -5.70 -3.44
C GLU A 20 -10.44 -7.06 -3.93
N TYR A 21 -10.54 -7.32 -5.23
CA TYR A 21 -10.07 -8.57 -5.83
C TYR A 21 -8.57 -8.79 -5.62
N GLN A 22 -7.75 -7.78 -5.87
CA GLN A 22 -6.29 -7.85 -5.70
C GLN A 22 -5.91 -8.12 -4.26
N TYR A 23 -6.51 -7.43 -3.29
CA TYR A 23 -6.27 -7.67 -1.87
C TYR A 23 -6.55 -9.12 -1.50
N ASN A 24 -7.71 -9.66 -1.89
CA ASN A 24 -8.07 -11.04 -1.58
C ASN A 24 -7.09 -12.04 -2.22
N LYS A 25 -6.71 -11.82 -3.47
CA LYS A 25 -5.71 -12.65 -4.17
C LYS A 25 -4.33 -12.62 -3.47
N PHE A 26 -3.89 -11.45 -3.03
CA PHE A 26 -2.61 -11.30 -2.35
C PHE A 26 -2.63 -11.81 -0.91
N LEU A 27 -3.75 -11.67 -0.22
CA LEU A 27 -3.96 -12.28 1.09
C LEU A 27 -3.88 -13.81 1.01
N GLN A 28 -4.42 -14.43 -0.04
CA GLN A 28 -4.33 -15.88 -0.22
C GLN A 28 -2.90 -16.36 -0.53
N SER A 29 -2.18 -15.64 -1.39
CA SER A 29 -0.82 -16.04 -1.81
C SER A 29 0.27 -15.67 -0.80
N HIS A 30 0.13 -14.54 -0.11
CA HIS A 30 1.10 -13.99 0.84
C HIS A 30 0.42 -13.57 2.15
N PRO A 31 -0.27 -14.49 2.85
CA PRO A 31 -1.07 -14.17 4.01
C PRO A 31 -0.25 -13.50 5.13
N HIS A 32 1.03 -13.86 5.23
CA HIS A 32 1.95 -13.33 6.24
C HIS A 32 2.24 -11.83 6.09
N ILE A 33 2.09 -11.28 4.89
CA ILE A 33 2.27 -9.84 4.59
C ILE A 33 0.90 -9.14 4.63
N PHE A 34 -0.05 -9.63 3.83
CA PHE A 34 -1.30 -8.91 3.57
C PHE A 34 -2.33 -9.01 4.68
N ARG A 35 -2.18 -9.92 5.66
CA ARG A 35 -2.98 -9.89 6.91
C ARG A 35 -2.79 -8.60 7.71
N HIS A 36 -1.74 -7.83 7.42
CA HIS A 36 -1.45 -6.55 8.04
C HIS A 36 -2.00 -5.37 7.24
N CYS A 37 -2.83 -5.62 6.23
CA CYS A 37 -3.65 -4.58 5.63
C CYS A 37 -5.00 -4.49 6.34
N GLU A 38 -5.45 -3.27 6.56
CA GLU A 38 -6.84 -2.97 6.89
C GLU A 38 -7.58 -2.69 5.58
N ILE A 39 -8.65 -3.45 5.35
CA ILE A 39 -9.60 -3.19 4.27
C ILE A 39 -10.84 -2.53 4.88
N ASN A 40 -11.07 -1.28 4.49
CA ASN A 40 -12.30 -0.57 4.81
C ASN A 40 -13.13 -0.51 3.53
N SER A 41 -14.26 -1.21 3.54
CA SER A 41 -15.22 -1.21 2.44
C SER A 41 -16.53 -0.61 2.93
N ARG A 42 -17.06 0.35 2.20
CA ARG A 42 -18.38 0.93 2.44
C ARG A 42 -19.18 0.96 1.16
N GLN A 43 -20.51 1.04 1.29
CA GLN A 43 -21.36 1.28 0.14
C GLN A 43 -21.00 2.63 -0.49
N ALA A 44 -20.95 2.65 -1.82
CA ALA A 44 -20.72 3.88 -2.55
C ALA A 44 -21.94 4.78 -2.44
N THR A 45 -21.70 6.08 -2.53
CA THR A 45 -22.71 7.12 -2.64
C THR A 45 -22.51 7.88 -3.94
N ASN A 46 -23.48 8.71 -4.33
CA ASN A 46 -23.34 9.55 -5.53
C ASN A 46 -22.22 10.60 -5.41
N ASP A 47 -21.66 10.82 -4.21
CA ASP A 47 -20.47 11.66 -4.00
C ASP A 47 -19.17 10.94 -4.42
N ASP A 48 -19.21 9.60 -4.56
CA ASP A 48 -18.05 8.79 -4.94
C ASP A 48 -17.98 8.58 -6.45
N TYR A 49 -19.10 8.15 -7.03
CA TYR A 49 -19.32 8.01 -8.46
C TYR A 49 -20.81 7.79 -8.72
N TYR A 50 -21.25 7.96 -9.97
CA TYR A 50 -22.62 7.69 -10.37
C TYR A 50 -23.00 6.22 -10.13
N ILE A 51 -24.11 6.00 -9.42
CA ILE A 51 -24.61 4.67 -9.06
C ILE A 51 -25.86 4.34 -9.88
N PRO A 52 -25.78 3.40 -10.84
CA PRO A 52 -26.97 2.92 -11.52
C PRO A 52 -27.86 2.15 -10.54
N PRO A 53 -29.18 2.42 -10.50
CA PRO A 53 -30.10 1.74 -9.58
C PRO A 53 -30.06 0.21 -9.65
N ALA A 54 -29.79 -0.33 -10.84
CA ALA A 54 -29.73 -1.78 -11.09
C ALA A 54 -28.56 -2.49 -10.37
N ILE A 55 -27.50 -1.77 -10.01
CA ILE A 55 -26.29 -2.34 -9.37
C ILE A 55 -25.93 -1.63 -8.06
N ALA A 56 -26.85 -0.85 -7.49
CA ALA A 56 -26.58 -0.01 -6.32
C ALA A 56 -26.10 -0.79 -5.08
N ASN A 57 -26.46 -2.07 -4.97
CA ASN A 57 -26.02 -2.99 -3.92
C ASN A 57 -24.60 -3.55 -4.14
N GLN A 58 -24.04 -3.43 -5.35
CA GLN A 58 -22.71 -3.90 -5.72
C GLN A 58 -21.67 -2.77 -5.69
N CYS A 59 -22.11 -1.51 -5.78
CA CYS A 59 -21.24 -0.34 -5.76
C CYS A 59 -20.66 -0.11 -4.35
N LYS A 60 -19.33 -0.19 -4.26
CA LYS A 60 -18.57 0.01 -3.03
C LYS A 60 -17.40 0.95 -3.25
N VAL A 61 -16.93 1.54 -2.15
CA VAL A 61 -15.63 2.21 -2.07
C VAL A 61 -14.75 1.38 -1.16
N VAL A 62 -13.56 1.02 -1.67
CA VAL A 62 -12.60 0.16 -1.00
C VAL A 62 -11.32 0.93 -0.73
N ASN A 63 -10.94 0.98 0.54
CA ASN A 63 -9.69 1.55 0.97
C ASN A 63 -8.85 0.47 1.66
N ILE A 64 -7.70 0.16 1.07
CA ILE A 64 -6.76 -0.81 1.62
C ILE A 64 -5.51 -0.06 2.03
N LYS A 65 -5.13 -0.20 3.29
CA LYS A 65 -3.89 0.39 3.80
C LYS A 65 -3.18 -0.64 4.63
N PHE A 66 -1.86 -0.67 4.53
CA PHE A 66 -1.11 -1.31 5.59
C PHE A 66 -1.43 -0.58 6.90
N ASN A 67 -1.85 -1.37 7.88
CA ASN A 67 -1.81 -0.89 9.23
C ASN A 67 -0.36 -0.61 9.63
N GLU A 68 -0.19 -0.06 10.80
CA GLU A 68 1.13 0.27 11.31
C GLU A 68 2.11 -0.92 11.25
N THR A 69 1.63 -2.14 11.52
CA THR A 69 2.46 -3.36 11.48
C THR A 69 2.86 -3.72 10.06
N GLY A 70 1.95 -3.55 9.10
CA GLY A 70 2.21 -3.80 7.69
C GLY A 70 3.21 -2.82 7.10
N CYS A 71 3.06 -1.53 7.38
CA CYS A 71 3.94 -0.50 6.83
C CYS A 71 5.38 -0.72 7.27
N LYS A 72 5.59 -1.05 8.55
CA LYS A 72 6.91 -1.36 9.12
C LYS A 72 7.57 -2.61 8.51
N LYS A 73 6.80 -3.53 7.92
CA LYS A 73 7.32 -4.76 7.30
C LYS A 73 7.68 -4.60 5.82
N VAL A 74 7.18 -3.55 5.17
CA VAL A 74 7.46 -3.21 3.77
C VAL A 74 8.38 -1.97 3.62
N ALA A 75 8.74 -1.37 4.75
CA ALA A 75 9.56 -0.17 4.88
C ALA A 75 11.06 -0.47 4.78
N CYS A 76 11.67 -0.30 3.60
CA CYS A 76 13.08 -0.60 3.36
C CYS A 76 13.96 0.65 3.41
N PHE A 77 14.96 0.67 4.29
CA PHE A 77 16.09 1.57 4.15
C PHE A 77 17.34 0.80 3.69
N PRO A 78 18.08 1.28 2.70
CA PRO A 78 19.11 0.46 2.07
C PRO A 78 20.55 1.00 2.24
N LYS A 79 20.83 1.81 3.27
CA LYS A 79 22.20 2.24 3.58
C LYS A 79 22.60 1.84 4.99
N LYS A 80 23.89 1.57 5.19
CA LYS A 80 24.53 1.41 6.50
C LYS A 80 24.69 2.77 7.15
N ASP A 81 25.05 2.79 8.43
CA ASP A 81 25.22 4.03 9.21
C ASP A 81 26.31 4.95 8.64
N ASN A 82 27.32 4.38 8.00
CA ASN A 82 28.37 5.10 7.28
C ASN A 82 27.97 5.52 5.84
N LEU A 83 26.68 5.44 5.50
CA LEU A 83 26.08 5.73 4.18
C LEU A 83 26.56 4.80 3.05
N GLN A 84 27.28 3.72 3.37
CA GLN A 84 27.60 2.69 2.39
C GLN A 84 26.39 1.83 2.10
N ASN A 85 26.35 1.31 0.89
CA ASN A 85 25.28 0.43 0.45
C ASN A 85 25.27 -0.88 1.25
N CYS A 86 24.07 -1.34 1.61
CA CYS A 86 23.83 -2.69 2.09
C CYS A 86 24.18 -3.73 1.01
N THR A 87 24.66 -4.90 1.40
CA THR A 87 24.90 -6.05 0.54
C THR A 87 24.06 -7.24 0.99
N ASN A 88 23.94 -8.28 0.14
CA ASN A 88 23.17 -9.49 0.48
C ASN A 88 23.74 -10.28 1.66
N ALA A 89 25.01 -10.04 2.01
CA ALA A 89 25.67 -10.61 3.18
C ALA A 89 25.53 -9.72 4.42
N ASP A 90 25.07 -8.48 4.24
CA ASP A 90 24.83 -7.59 5.35
C ASP A 90 23.52 -7.96 6.02
N ASN A 91 23.62 -8.11 7.33
CA ASN A 91 22.45 -8.27 8.16
C ASN A 91 21.72 -6.94 8.27
N THR A 92 20.41 -7.00 8.50
CA THR A 92 19.57 -5.85 8.79
C THR A 92 20.08 -5.09 10.01
N THR A 93 20.20 -3.77 9.88
CA THR A 93 20.68 -2.88 10.94
C THR A 93 19.72 -1.69 11.11
N VAL A 94 19.83 -0.90 12.18
CA VAL A 94 19.03 0.33 12.38
C VAL A 94 19.99 1.50 12.34
N ILE A 95 19.65 2.56 11.60
CA ILE A 95 20.54 3.72 11.42
C ILE A 95 19.84 5.05 11.68
N SER A 96 20.64 6.10 11.92
CA SER A 96 20.15 7.47 12.12
C SER A 96 20.05 8.26 10.81
N LEU A 97 18.96 9.02 10.64
CA LEU A 97 18.70 9.90 9.49
C LEU A 97 18.16 11.24 9.96
N GLY A 98 19.01 12.26 9.93
CA GLY A 98 18.67 13.58 10.47
C GLY A 98 18.28 13.47 11.94
N ASN A 99 17.02 13.79 12.27
CA ASN A 99 16.49 13.69 13.64
C ASN A 99 15.61 12.44 13.87
N GLN A 100 15.61 11.46 12.95
CA GLN A 100 14.80 10.23 12.99
C GLN A 100 15.68 8.97 12.80
N TYR A 101 15.11 7.77 12.95
CA TYR A 101 15.80 6.48 12.80
C TYR A 101 15.02 5.54 11.87
N THR A 102 15.70 4.68 11.09
CA THR A 102 15.08 3.78 10.09
C THR A 102 15.72 2.38 10.06
N PHE A 103 15.03 1.38 9.48
CA PHE A 103 15.51 -0.01 9.33
C PHE A 103 16.32 -0.21 8.05
N ALA A 104 17.64 -0.26 8.19
CA ALA A 104 18.62 -0.50 7.13
C ALA A 104 18.79 -1.98 6.76
N CYS A 105 19.12 -2.27 5.51
CA CYS A 105 19.61 -3.59 5.05
C CYS A 105 18.67 -4.77 5.35
N GLN A 106 17.35 -4.57 5.28
CA GLN A 106 16.37 -5.63 5.45
C GLN A 106 16.56 -6.74 4.38
N PRO A 107 16.49 -8.05 4.69
CA PRO A 107 16.87 -9.10 3.74
C PRO A 107 15.77 -9.34 2.71
N ALA A 108 14.51 -9.03 3.05
CA ALA A 108 13.41 -8.86 2.10
C ALA A 108 13.65 -7.70 1.11
N CYS A 109 14.57 -6.80 1.44
CA CYS A 109 14.98 -5.66 0.65
C CYS A 109 16.40 -5.83 0.08
N SER A 110 17.02 -7.00 0.21
CA SER A 110 18.34 -7.31 -0.37
C SER A 110 18.37 -7.19 -1.90
N GLN A 111 17.20 -7.19 -2.54
CA GLN A 111 16.99 -7.01 -3.99
C GLN A 111 16.54 -5.58 -4.36
N ILE A 112 16.34 -4.69 -3.38
CA ILE A 112 15.73 -3.37 -3.57
C ILE A 112 16.83 -2.29 -3.62
N SER A 113 16.83 -1.47 -4.67
CA SER A 113 17.87 -0.47 -4.97
C SER A 113 18.01 0.59 -3.86
N LEU A 114 19.24 1.09 -3.68
CA LEU A 114 19.68 1.62 -2.40
C LEU A 114 19.34 3.09 -2.08
N ASP A 115 18.15 3.59 -2.44
CA ASP A 115 17.84 5.03 -2.29
C ASP A 115 16.43 5.41 -1.77
N ILE A 116 15.80 4.71 -0.80
CA ILE A 116 14.40 5.05 -0.36
C ILE A 116 14.21 5.01 1.18
N ASP A 117 13.39 5.93 1.74
CA ASP A 117 13.18 6.21 3.17
C ASP A 117 11.69 6.22 3.56
N THR A 118 11.21 5.32 4.44
CA THR A 118 9.75 5.19 4.66
C THR A 118 9.25 5.42 6.11
N GLU A 119 8.29 6.34 6.31
CA GLU A 119 7.67 6.79 7.58
C GLU A 119 6.15 6.51 7.66
N TYR A 120 5.63 5.74 8.63
CA TYR A 120 4.15 5.68 8.84
C TYR A 120 3.64 6.89 9.63
N ARG A 121 2.85 7.78 9.01
CA ARG A 121 2.31 9.00 9.64
C ARG A 121 0.83 9.19 9.34
N LYS A 122 0.04 9.53 10.36
CA LYS A 122 -1.42 9.81 10.26
C LYS A 122 -2.22 8.73 9.52
N GLY A 123 -1.94 7.45 9.82
CA GLY A 123 -2.63 6.32 9.17
C GLY A 123 -2.21 6.07 7.71
N LYS A 124 -1.03 6.54 7.30
CA LYS A 124 -0.46 6.35 5.95
C LYS A 124 0.99 5.91 6.07
N CYS A 125 1.43 5.00 5.21
CA CYS A 125 2.84 4.68 5.01
C CYS A 125 3.42 5.73 4.06
N LEU A 126 4.25 6.62 4.56
CA LEU A 126 5.08 7.53 3.77
C LEU A 126 6.35 6.78 3.40
N MET A 127 6.88 7.06 2.23
CA MET A 127 8.11 6.56 1.63
C MET A 127 8.89 7.75 1.06
#